data_AF-T1CLF2-F1
#
_entry.id   AF-T1CLF2-F1
#
_cell.length_a   1.000
_cell.length_b   1.000
_cell.length_c   1.000
_cell.angle_alpha   90.00
_cell.angle_beta   90.00
_cell.angle_gamma   90.00
#
_symmetry.space_group_name_H-M   'P 1'
#
loop_
_entity.id
_entity.type
_entity.pdbx_description
1 polymer ?
#
loop_
_entity_poly.entity_id
_entity_poly.type
_entity_poly.pdbx_seq_one_letter_code
_entity_poly.pdbx_strand_id
1 'polypeptide(L)'
;KDPDAGPKSTASTMPNSPSRILQKLRTIDKAADMATVAHLPLEEGLNGRTSLFIDAMLIPRADQRGVGVPMNHYAGRDAPIEGGYVHAIRPGIYHWVVVLDFKSMYPSIIISKNLCFTTLSPEGTTLSPSGARFLPATTRRGLIPEILADLLESRDRFRAAARAATSPDLATY
;
A
#
# COMPACT_ATOMS: atom_id res chain seq x y z
N LYS A 1 51.16 10.73 44.30
CA LYS A 1 51.20 10.04 42.99
C LYS A 1 50.51 8.70 43.23
N ASP A 2 49.27 8.50 42.81
CA ASP A 2 48.79 8.77 41.45
C ASP A 2 47.46 9.55 41.38
N PRO A 3 47.39 10.60 40.55
CA PRO A 3 46.15 11.23 40.14
C PRO A 3 45.89 10.90 38.67
N ASP A 4 45.32 9.73 38.37
CA ASP A 4 44.72 9.51 37.05
C ASP A 4 43.68 8.39 37.10
N ALA A 5 42.50 8.72 37.62
CA ALA A 5 41.30 7.94 37.39
C ALA A 5 40.38 8.77 36.49
N GLY A 6 40.73 8.85 35.21
CA GLY A 6 39.86 9.38 34.17
C GLY A 6 38.46 8.72 34.22
N PRO A 7 37.41 9.41 33.74
CA PRO A 7 36.05 8.92 33.87
C PRO A 7 35.94 7.56 33.19
N LYS A 8 35.61 6.53 33.98
CA LYS A 8 35.35 5.18 33.49
C LYS A 8 34.26 5.30 32.44
N SER A 9 34.65 5.07 31.18
CA SER A 9 33.79 4.83 30.04
C SER A 9 32.64 3.92 30.50
N THR A 10 31.46 4.50 30.65
CA THR A 10 30.20 3.79 30.82
C THR A 10 29.82 3.17 29.47
N ALA A 11 30.66 2.26 28.99
CA ALA A 11 30.26 1.21 28.07
C ALA A 11 29.38 0.23 28.87
N SER A 12 28.21 0.71 29.28
CA SER A 12 27.16 -0.12 29.83
C SER A 12 26.53 -0.87 28.66
N THR A 13 26.95 -2.13 28.55
CA THR A 13 26.29 -3.19 27.80
C THR A 13 24.80 -3.21 28.16
N MET A 14 23.98 -2.54 27.36
CA MET A 14 22.53 -2.75 27.33
C MET A 14 22.23 -3.43 25.99
N PRO A 15 22.06 -4.77 25.95
CA PRO A 15 21.82 -5.48 24.70
C PRO A 15 20.53 -5.06 23.98
N ASN A 16 19.60 -4.39 24.68
CA ASN A 16 18.22 -4.18 24.26
C ASN A 16 17.69 -2.77 24.58
N SER A 17 18.42 -1.69 24.28
CA SER A 17 17.83 -0.34 24.40
C SER A 17 16.68 -0.19 23.38
N PRO A 18 15.48 0.32 23.76
CA PRO A 18 14.35 0.47 22.84
C PRO A 18 14.68 1.23 21.55
N SER A 19 15.58 2.21 21.61
CA SER A 19 16.07 2.96 20.44
C SER A 19 16.78 2.08 19.41
N ARG A 20 17.66 1.17 19.85
CA ARG A 20 18.35 0.21 18.96
C ARG A 20 17.38 -0.77 18.30
N ILE A 21 16.31 -1.16 18.99
CA ILE A 21 15.26 -2.01 18.42
C ILE A 21 14.51 -1.25 17.32
N LEU A 22 14.10 0.00 17.59
CA LEU A 22 13.43 0.84 16.60
C LEU A 22 14.30 1.13 15.37
N GLN A 23 15.60 1.36 15.56
CA GLN A 23 16.55 1.52 14.47
C GLN A 23 16.67 0.24 13.64
N LYS A 24 16.73 -0.93 14.28
CA LYS A 24 16.82 -2.21 13.56
C LYS A 24 15.52 -2.58 12.82
N LEU A 25 14.36 -2.25 13.39
CA LEU A 25 13.06 -2.43 12.74
C LEU A 25 12.78 -1.37 11.66
N ARG A 26 13.54 -0.27 11.70
CA ARG A 26 13.40 0.90 10.81
C ARG A 26 11.99 1.48 10.83
N THR A 27 11.37 1.49 12.01
CA THR A 27 9.96 1.91 12.17
C THR A 27 9.75 3.36 11.73
N ILE A 28 10.68 4.25 12.08
CA ILE A 28 10.61 5.67 11.73
C ILE A 28 10.78 5.84 10.22
N ASP A 29 11.76 5.18 9.60
CA ASP A 29 12.00 5.26 8.16
C ASP A 29 10.77 4.78 7.37
N LYS A 30 10.20 3.64 7.74
CA LYS A 30 9.00 3.09 7.08
C LYS A 30 7.80 4.01 7.21
N ALA A 31 7.61 4.61 8.38
CA ALA A 31 6.55 5.58 8.60
C ALA A 31 6.79 6.88 7.80
N ALA A 32 8.04 7.34 7.71
CA ALA A 32 8.42 8.49 6.91
C ALA A 32 8.18 8.24 5.41
N ASP A 33 8.51 7.05 4.91
CA ASP A 33 8.26 6.67 3.52
C ASP A 33 6.75 6.60 3.22
N MET A 34 5.96 6.00 4.10
CA MET A 34 4.49 5.98 3.98
C MET A 34 3.89 7.40 3.98
N ALA A 35 4.34 8.24 4.91
CA ALA A 35 3.93 9.64 4.99
C ALA A 35 4.32 10.42 3.72
N THR A 36 5.51 10.16 3.17
CA THR A 36 6.00 10.77 1.93
C THR A 36 5.14 10.40 0.74
N VAL A 37 4.79 9.12 0.60
CA VAL A 37 3.93 8.63 -0.50
C VAL A 37 2.52 9.20 -0.40
N ALA A 38 1.98 9.35 0.81
CA ALA A 38 0.64 9.88 1.03
C ALA A 38 0.56 11.41 1.14
N HIS A 39 1.70 12.11 1.11
CA HIS A 39 1.81 13.56 1.37
C HIS A 39 1.23 13.99 2.73
N LEU A 40 1.50 13.20 3.76
CA LEU A 40 1.07 13.46 5.14
C LEU A 40 2.27 13.79 6.03
N PRO A 41 2.04 14.46 7.18
CA PRO A 41 3.09 14.62 8.18
C PRO A 41 3.50 13.26 8.78
N LEU A 42 4.73 13.19 9.32
CA LEU A 42 5.30 11.96 9.87
C LEU A 42 4.43 11.34 10.98
N GLU A 43 3.75 12.17 11.77
CA GLU A 43 2.86 11.70 12.83
C GLU A 43 1.71 10.83 12.31
N GLU A 44 1.19 11.16 11.12
CA GLU A 44 0.17 10.37 10.42
C GLU A 44 0.76 9.15 9.74
N GLY A 45 2.03 9.18 9.31
CA GLY A 45 2.74 7.97 8.89
C GLY A 45 2.87 6.92 10.00
N LEU A 46 2.99 7.39 11.26
CA LEU A 46 3.14 6.52 12.44
C LEU A 46 1.80 6.05 13.00
N ASN A 47 0.81 6.94 13.10
CA ASN A 47 -0.46 6.67 13.80
C ASN A 47 -1.68 6.62 12.87
N GLY A 48 -1.51 6.98 11.60
CA GLY A 48 -2.59 7.15 10.66
C GLY A 48 -3.26 5.83 10.27
N ARG A 49 -4.53 5.93 9.92
CA ARG A 49 -5.31 4.78 9.41
C ARG A 49 -5.14 4.69 7.90
N THR A 50 -5.26 3.47 7.36
CA THR A 50 -5.19 3.24 5.91
C THR A 50 -6.15 4.10 5.10
N SER A 51 -7.35 4.37 5.63
CA SER A 51 -8.33 5.25 4.98
C SER A 51 -7.79 6.67 4.80
N LEU A 52 -7.06 7.20 5.79
CA LEU A 52 -6.49 8.54 5.71
C LEU A 52 -5.45 8.64 4.59
N PHE A 53 -4.59 7.62 4.44
CA PHE A 53 -3.63 7.58 3.33
C PHE A 53 -4.35 7.57 1.97
N ILE A 54 -5.45 6.81 1.85
CA ILE A 54 -6.25 6.77 0.63
C ILE A 54 -6.87 8.14 0.35
N ASP A 55 -7.47 8.76 1.35
CA ASP A 55 -8.12 10.08 1.22
C ASP A 55 -7.10 11.17 0.86
N ALA A 56 -5.92 11.15 1.50
CA ALA A 56 -4.83 12.09 1.23
C ALA A 56 -4.29 11.97 -0.20
N MET A 57 -4.33 10.78 -0.80
CA MET A 57 -3.95 10.59 -2.21
C MET A 57 -5.10 10.90 -3.18
N LEU A 58 -6.34 10.60 -2.81
CA LEU A 58 -7.51 10.70 -3.68
C LEU A 58 -8.07 12.11 -3.76
N ILE A 59 -8.27 12.79 -2.62
CA ILE A 59 -8.96 14.08 -2.54
C ILE A 59 -8.21 15.15 -3.35
N PRO A 60 -6.87 15.33 -3.22
CA PRO A 60 -6.16 16.32 -4.02
C PRO A 60 -6.25 16.04 -5.52
N ARG A 61 -6.22 14.77 -5.94
CA ARG A 61 -6.39 14.41 -7.35
C ARG A 61 -7.81 14.60 -7.86
N ALA A 62 -8.81 14.42 -7.00
CA ALA A 62 -10.20 14.70 -7.33
C ALA A 62 -10.39 16.22 -7.53
N ASP A 63 -9.87 17.03 -6.61
CA ASP A 63 -9.92 18.50 -6.66
C ASP A 63 -9.25 19.06 -7.93
N GLN A 64 -8.05 18.57 -8.28
CA GLN A 64 -7.36 18.93 -9.53
C GLN A 64 -8.18 18.67 -10.81
N ARG A 65 -9.17 17.78 -10.75
CA ARG A 65 -10.06 17.46 -11.88
C ARG A 65 -11.46 18.06 -11.72
N GLY A 66 -11.69 18.90 -10.73
CA GLY A 66 -13.00 19.46 -10.42
C GLY A 66 -14.03 18.39 -10.03
N VAL A 67 -13.58 17.28 -9.43
CA VAL A 67 -14.46 16.20 -8.95
C VAL A 67 -14.70 16.39 -7.46
N GLY A 68 -15.97 16.63 -7.09
CA GLY A 68 -16.37 16.68 -5.67
C GLY A 68 -16.35 15.30 -5.02
N VAL A 69 -15.77 15.21 -3.82
CA VAL A 69 -15.80 14.00 -2.98
C VAL A 69 -16.88 14.18 -1.92
N PRO A 70 -17.96 13.38 -1.93
CA PRO A 70 -19.03 13.50 -0.95
C PRO A 70 -18.59 13.03 0.44
N MET A 71 -19.22 13.56 1.48
CA MET A 71 -19.00 13.07 2.84
C MET A 71 -19.50 11.63 2.99
N ASN A 72 -18.77 10.81 3.75
CA ASN A 72 -19.18 9.46 4.09
C ASN A 72 -20.52 9.48 4.84
N HIS A 73 -21.54 8.91 4.23
CA HIS A 73 -22.80 8.60 4.92
C HIS A 73 -22.75 7.14 5.35
N TYR A 74 -22.84 6.92 6.66
CA TYR A 74 -22.90 5.57 7.21
C TYR A 74 -24.31 5.02 6.99
N ALA A 75 -24.56 4.45 5.82
CA ALA A 75 -25.71 3.56 5.62
C ALA A 75 -25.39 2.23 6.32
N GLY A 76 -26.38 1.63 7.00
CA GLY A 76 -26.24 0.30 7.59
C GLY A 76 -25.75 -0.68 6.53
N ARG A 77 -24.83 -1.59 6.89
CA ARG A 77 -24.34 -2.60 5.95
C ARG A 77 -25.49 -3.51 5.54
N ASP A 78 -25.81 -3.49 4.25
CA ASP A 78 -26.49 -4.61 3.61
C ASP A 78 -25.59 -5.86 3.61
N ALA A 79 -26.20 -7.00 3.34
CA ALA A 79 -25.66 -8.37 3.44
C ALA A 79 -24.16 -8.53 3.09
N PRO A 80 -23.45 -9.49 3.71
CA PRO A 80 -22.04 -9.74 3.44
C PRO A 80 -21.77 -9.95 1.95
N ILE A 81 -20.73 -9.29 1.45
CA ILE A 81 -20.27 -9.38 0.06
C ILE A 81 -19.53 -10.71 -0.12
N GLU A 82 -19.74 -11.37 -1.27
CA GLU A 82 -19.03 -12.61 -1.61
C GLU A 82 -17.52 -12.36 -1.74
N GLY A 83 -16.73 -13.20 -1.06
CA GLY A 83 -15.28 -13.08 -0.99
C GLY A 83 -14.53 -13.83 -2.10
N GLY A 84 -13.25 -14.09 -1.87
CA GLY A 84 -12.43 -14.88 -2.78
C GLY A 84 -12.83 -16.36 -2.79
N TYR A 85 -12.83 -16.97 -3.97
CA TYR A 85 -13.02 -18.41 -4.12
C TYR A 85 -11.81 -19.18 -3.61
N VAL A 86 -12.05 -20.19 -2.76
CA VAL A 86 -11.02 -21.13 -2.29
C VAL A 86 -11.30 -22.50 -2.87
N HIS A 87 -10.38 -22.97 -3.71
CA HIS A 87 -10.52 -24.29 -4.31
C HIS A 87 -10.25 -25.39 -3.28
N ALA A 88 -11.19 -26.33 -3.14
CA ALA A 88 -11.04 -27.46 -2.22
C ALA A 88 -10.06 -28.49 -2.82
N ILE A 89 -8.88 -28.59 -2.23
CA ILE A 89 -7.86 -29.58 -2.60
C ILE A 89 -7.99 -30.79 -1.68
N ARG A 90 -7.82 -32.00 -2.22
CA ARG A 90 -7.79 -33.22 -1.39
C ARG A 90 -6.54 -33.20 -0.51
N PRO A 91 -6.66 -33.38 0.83
CA PRO A 91 -5.50 -33.49 1.69
C PRO A 91 -4.61 -34.66 1.29
N GLY A 92 -3.29 -34.46 1.27
CA GLY A 92 -2.31 -35.48 0.87
C GLY A 92 -0.91 -34.91 0.71
N ILE A 93 0.07 -35.79 0.48
CA ILE A 93 1.45 -35.41 0.17
C ILE A 93 1.59 -35.41 -1.35
N TYR A 94 2.01 -34.27 -1.90
CA TYR A 94 2.18 -34.09 -3.33
C TYR A 94 3.66 -33.83 -3.64
N HIS A 95 4.16 -34.44 -4.72
CA HIS A 95 5.48 -34.17 -5.28
C HIS A 95 5.35 -33.24 -6.49
N TRP A 96 6.39 -32.44 -6.76
CA TRP A 96 6.50 -31.56 -7.95
C TRP A 96 5.39 -30.51 -8.08
N VAL A 97 5.08 -29.81 -6.98
CA VAL A 97 4.08 -28.73 -6.98
C VAL A 97 4.66 -27.45 -7.58
N VAL A 98 3.97 -26.89 -8.56
CA VAL A 98 4.28 -25.57 -9.14
C VAL A 98 3.29 -24.54 -8.60
N VAL A 99 3.80 -23.42 -8.09
CA VAL A 99 2.99 -22.32 -7.58
C VAL A 99 2.96 -21.20 -8.61
N LEU A 100 1.76 -20.84 -9.06
CA LEU A 100 1.51 -19.72 -9.98
C LEU A 100 0.62 -18.70 -9.27
N ASP A 101 1.07 -17.45 -9.20
CA ASP A 101 0.32 -16.36 -8.57
C ASP A 101 0.28 -15.12 -9.48
N PHE A 102 -0.83 -14.38 -9.42
CA PHE A 102 -1.00 -13.15 -10.16
C PHE A 102 -0.35 -11.98 -9.41
N LYS A 103 0.58 -11.30 -10.06
CA LYS A 103 1.17 -10.07 -9.51
C LYS A 103 0.09 -8.99 -9.37
N SER A 104 -0.27 -8.63 -8.14
CA SER A 104 -1.18 -7.50 -7.84
C SER A 104 -2.55 -7.63 -8.51
N MET A 105 -3.23 -8.76 -8.30
CA MET A 105 -4.50 -9.10 -8.97
C MET A 105 -5.55 -7.97 -8.92
N TYR A 106 -5.97 -7.52 -7.73
CA TYR A 106 -7.03 -6.51 -7.61
C TYR A 106 -6.67 -5.16 -8.25
N PRO A 107 -5.50 -4.54 -7.96
CA PRO A 107 -5.09 -3.33 -8.67
C PRO A 107 -5.06 -3.50 -10.19
N SER A 108 -4.59 -4.64 -10.69
CA SER A 108 -4.52 -4.90 -12.14
C SER A 108 -5.92 -4.98 -12.77
N ILE A 109 -6.89 -5.60 -12.09
CA ILE A 109 -8.29 -5.63 -12.54
C ILE A 109 -8.88 -4.21 -12.55
N ILE A 110 -8.67 -3.44 -11.47
CA ILE A 110 -9.16 -2.06 -11.35
C ILE A 110 -8.62 -1.18 -12.48
N ILE A 111 -7.32 -1.27 -12.77
CA ILE A 111 -6.67 -0.49 -13.84
C ILE A 111 -7.17 -0.93 -15.21
N SER A 112 -7.09 -2.23 -15.51
CA SER A 112 -7.41 -2.76 -16.84
C SER A 112 -8.88 -2.57 -17.22
N LYS A 113 -9.79 -2.60 -16.25
CA LYS A 113 -11.23 -2.39 -16.44
C LYS A 113 -11.68 -0.96 -16.14
N ASN A 114 -10.75 -0.05 -15.83
CA ASN A 114 -11.01 1.36 -15.53
C ASN A 114 -12.08 1.55 -14.44
N LEU A 115 -12.01 0.75 -13.37
CA LEU A 115 -12.99 0.74 -12.29
C LEU A 115 -12.77 1.95 -11.37
N CYS A 116 -13.72 2.89 -11.36
CA CYS A 116 -13.65 4.07 -10.51
C CYS A 116 -15.04 4.64 -10.26
N PHE A 117 -15.23 5.31 -9.12
CA PHE A 117 -16.45 6.08 -8.84
C PHE A 117 -16.76 7.10 -9.95
N THR A 118 -15.73 7.71 -10.54
CA THR A 118 -15.86 8.72 -11.60
C THR A 118 -16.21 8.16 -12.98
N THR A 119 -16.11 6.84 -13.15
CA THR A 119 -16.36 6.14 -14.42
C THR A 119 -17.59 5.24 -14.33
N LEU A 120 -18.18 5.04 -13.15
CA LEU A 120 -19.45 4.34 -12.97
C LEU A 120 -20.56 5.11 -13.69
N SER A 121 -21.22 4.48 -14.67
CA SER A 121 -22.29 5.09 -15.45
C SER A 121 -23.17 4.01 -16.09
N PRO A 122 -24.52 4.19 -16.16
CA PRO A 122 -25.41 3.30 -16.92
C PRO A 122 -25.02 3.15 -18.40
N GLU A 123 -24.40 4.18 -18.98
CA GLU A 123 -23.91 4.19 -20.37
C GLU A 123 -22.55 3.49 -20.53
N GLY A 124 -21.98 2.99 -19.42
CA GLY A 124 -20.72 2.26 -19.43
C GLY A 124 -20.78 0.99 -20.29
N THR A 125 -19.73 0.79 -21.09
CA THR A 125 -19.57 -0.40 -21.94
C THR A 125 -18.91 -1.55 -21.19
N THR A 126 -18.14 -1.25 -20.13
CA THR A 126 -17.49 -2.26 -19.31
C THR A 126 -18.46 -2.76 -18.25
N LEU A 127 -18.99 -3.98 -18.43
CA LEU A 127 -19.92 -4.63 -17.50
C LEU A 127 -19.15 -5.49 -16.48
N SER A 128 -19.41 -5.28 -15.19
CA SER A 128 -18.92 -6.15 -14.12
C SER A 128 -19.81 -7.39 -13.95
N PRO A 129 -19.29 -8.48 -13.33
CA PRO A 129 -20.13 -9.63 -12.98
C PRO A 129 -21.30 -9.29 -12.04
N SER A 130 -21.18 -8.23 -11.25
CA SER A 130 -22.25 -7.70 -10.39
C SER A 130 -23.28 -6.84 -11.13
N GLY A 131 -23.12 -6.62 -12.44
CA GLY A 131 -24.03 -5.80 -13.26
C GLY A 131 -23.70 -4.30 -13.31
N ALA A 132 -22.69 -3.84 -12.56
CA ALA A 132 -22.26 -2.45 -12.61
C ALA A 132 -21.57 -2.13 -13.95
N ARG A 133 -21.77 -0.91 -14.45
CA ARG A 133 -21.25 -0.46 -15.74
C ARG A 133 -20.27 0.69 -15.57
N PHE A 134 -19.14 0.60 -16.28
CA PHE A 134 -18.08 1.61 -16.24
C PHE A 134 -17.76 2.13 -17.65
N LEU A 135 -17.50 3.43 -17.75
CA LEU A 135 -17.05 4.09 -18.97
C LEU A 135 -15.65 3.56 -19.35
N PRO A 136 -15.36 3.38 -20.65
CA PRO A 136 -14.03 3.00 -21.10
C PRO A 136 -13.03 4.14 -20.84
N ALA A 137 -11.75 3.79 -20.71
CA ALA A 137 -10.68 4.75 -20.44
C ALA A 137 -10.53 5.80 -21.55
N THR A 138 -10.96 5.49 -22.78
CA THR A 138 -11.00 6.41 -23.92
C THR A 138 -11.99 7.55 -23.74
N THR A 139 -13.10 7.31 -23.04
CA THR A 139 -14.10 8.35 -22.72
C THR A 139 -13.69 9.13 -21.49
N ARG A 140 -13.27 8.43 -20.43
CA ARG A 140 -12.82 9.05 -19.18
C ARG A 140 -11.88 8.10 -18.45
N ARG A 141 -10.67 8.58 -18.14
CA ARG A 141 -9.73 7.86 -17.28
C ARG A 141 -10.11 8.05 -15.81
N GLY A 142 -10.34 6.95 -15.09
CA GLY A 142 -10.70 6.99 -13.67
C GLY A 142 -9.55 7.46 -12.78
N LEU A 143 -9.90 8.13 -11.67
CA LEU A 143 -8.95 8.58 -10.65
C LEU A 143 -8.20 7.42 -9.96
N ILE A 144 -8.95 6.40 -9.52
CA ILE A 144 -8.39 5.25 -8.79
C ILE A 144 -7.42 4.43 -9.65
N PRO A 145 -7.75 4.07 -10.91
CA PRO A 145 -6.80 3.44 -11.83
C PRO A 145 -5.48 4.19 -11.97
N GLU A 146 -5.52 5.52 -12.02
CA GLU A 146 -4.31 6.33 -12.17
C GLU A 146 -3.43 6.30 -10.91
N ILE A 147 -4.02 6.54 -9.74
CA ILE A 147 -3.31 6.47 -8.46
C ILE A 147 -2.67 5.10 -8.29
N LEU A 148 -3.41 4.02 -8.59
CA LEU A 148 -2.89 2.66 -8.48
C LEU A 148 -1.77 2.38 -9.47
N ALA A 149 -1.85 2.91 -10.70
CA ALA A 149 -0.78 2.75 -11.69
C ALA A 149 0.53 3.38 -11.17
N ASP A 150 0.46 4.61 -10.65
CA ASP A 150 1.62 5.32 -10.11
C ASP A 150 2.23 4.59 -8.90
N LEU A 151 1.39 4.05 -8.01
CA LEU A 151 1.82 3.28 -6.84
C LEU A 151 2.50 1.97 -7.24
N LEU A 152 1.93 1.24 -8.22
CA LEU A 152 2.52 0.01 -8.72
C LEU A 152 3.86 0.26 -9.41
N GLU A 153 3.95 1.34 -10.18
CA GLU A 153 5.18 1.74 -10.85
C GLU A 153 6.25 2.10 -9.81
N SER A 154 5.91 2.93 -8.83
CA SER A 154 6.82 3.31 -7.73
C SER A 154 7.32 2.07 -6.99
N ARG A 155 6.42 1.15 -6.63
CA ARG A 155 6.79 -0.12 -5.99
C ARG A 155 7.74 -0.94 -6.85
N ASP A 156 7.51 -1.03 -8.15
CA ASP A 156 8.35 -1.80 -9.06
C ASP A 156 9.75 -1.18 -9.18
N ARG A 157 9.84 0.17 -9.22
CA ARG A 157 11.13 0.90 -9.14
C ARG A 157 11.87 0.60 -7.84
N PHE A 158 11.19 0.67 -6.70
CA PHE A 158 11.81 0.36 -5.39
C PHE A 158 12.26 -1.09 -5.28
N ARG A 159 11.46 -2.05 -5.77
CA ARG A 159 11.87 -3.47 -5.82
C ARG A 159 13.06 -3.72 -6.74
N ALA A 160 13.20 -2.96 -7.82
CA ALA A 160 14.38 -3.02 -8.67
C ALA A 160 15.61 -2.45 -7.95
N ALA A 161 15.46 -1.29 -7.30
CA ALA A 161 16.54 -0.67 -6.52
C ALA A 161 16.99 -1.55 -5.34
N ALA A 162 16.06 -2.14 -4.60
CA ALA A 162 16.36 -3.07 -3.50
C ALA A 162 17.17 -4.28 -4.01
N ARG A 163 16.78 -4.87 -5.14
CA ARG A 163 17.54 -5.98 -5.74
C ARG A 163 18.94 -5.60 -6.21
N ALA A 164 19.16 -4.34 -6.57
CA ALA A 164 20.47 -3.83 -6.97
C ALA A 164 21.31 -3.33 -5.80
N ALA A 165 20.76 -3.27 -4.58
CA ALA A 165 21.44 -2.70 -3.44
C ALA A 165 22.55 -3.62 -2.92
N THR A 166 23.71 -3.02 -2.62
CA THR A 166 24.89 -3.76 -2.14
C THR A 166 24.83 -4.09 -0.64
N SER A 167 24.09 -3.30 0.15
CA SER A 167 23.97 -3.58 1.59
C SER A 167 22.81 -4.55 1.87
N PRO A 168 23.01 -5.54 2.76
CA PRO A 168 21.97 -6.52 3.11
C PRO A 168 20.68 -5.87 3.65
N ASP A 169 20.82 -4.76 4.38
CA ASP A 169 19.70 -4.04 4.99
C ASP A 169 18.84 -3.27 3.96
N LEU A 170 19.41 -2.87 2.83
CA LEU A 170 18.67 -2.23 1.73
C LEU A 170 18.13 -3.27 0.73
N ALA A 171 18.79 -4.42 0.61
CA ALA A 171 18.31 -5.52 -0.23
C ALA A 171 17.04 -6.18 0.32
N THR A 172 16.83 -6.10 1.63
CA THR A 172 15.65 -6.61 2.34
C THR A 172 14.61 -5.53 2.66
N TYR A 173 14.81 -4.31 2.16
CA TYR A 173 13.89 -3.19 2.35
C TYR A 173 12.60 -3.32 1.54
#